data_AF-A0A8H4RTI6-F1
#
_entry.id   AF-A0A8H4RTI6-F1
#
_cell.length_a   1.000
_cell.length_b   1.000
_cell.length_c   1.000
_cell.angle_alpha   90.00
_cell.angle_beta   90.00
_cell.angle_gamma   90.00
#
_symmetry.space_group_name_H-M   'P 1'
#
loop_
_entity.id
_entity.type
_entity.pdbx_description
1 polymer ?
#
loop_
_entity_poly.entity_id
_entity_poly.type
_entity_poly.pdbx_seq_one_letter_code
_entity_poly.pdbx_strand_id
1 'polypeptide(L)'
;MAESDFTPYQQPSLPTISILAFPLPYLESRTSLSPLTLPFLSRIFLDFNHQWRHIFRWIYADSTFRKLSYAILQIALLDFRIVEDASRWNHKSLWGAYVNAHQLPPWQACEDSFFRVGNTFVVLDQGLQRAMAIVEQHAKDNITHPSDEQQPTKYFLLSVRHVMLCRAGKGGVLSYTQPTPFLNGVDAPSPEAIKITLEGLSPPYPHKITKLHQVPIEIQDRILEHASERSGISTARVSSRFGLAVFLVEGK
;
A
#
# COMPACT_ATOMS: atom_id res chain seq x y z
N MET A 1 -15.90 34.76 31.64
CA MET A 1 -15.52 33.34 31.51
C MET A 1 -14.79 33.22 30.18
N ALA A 2 -13.47 32.99 30.22
CA ALA A 2 -12.68 32.79 29.01
C ALA A 2 -12.95 31.38 28.50
N GLU A 3 -13.53 31.25 27.31
CA GLU A 3 -13.62 29.96 26.62
C GLU A 3 -12.19 29.50 26.32
N SER A 4 -11.88 28.29 26.75
CA SER A 4 -10.57 27.67 26.56
C SER A 4 -10.42 27.32 25.07
N ASP A 5 -9.62 28.10 24.34
CA ASP A 5 -9.20 27.89 22.94
C ASP A 5 -8.52 26.51 22.68
N PHE A 6 -8.36 25.69 23.71
CA PHE A 6 -7.79 24.35 23.65
C PHE A 6 -8.86 23.26 23.75
N THR A 7 -9.79 23.21 22.80
CA THR A 7 -10.56 21.96 22.60
C THR A 7 -9.61 20.88 22.10
N PRO A 8 -9.58 19.68 22.71
CA PRO A 8 -8.78 18.57 22.20
C PRO A 8 -9.12 18.32 20.73
N TYR A 9 -8.10 18.32 19.87
CA TYR A 9 -8.29 18.06 18.45
C TYR A 9 -8.96 16.69 18.26
N GLN A 10 -10.13 16.68 17.65
CA GLN A 10 -10.88 15.46 17.37
C GLN A 10 -10.54 14.99 15.95
N GLN A 11 -9.74 13.93 15.85
CA GLN A 11 -9.37 13.37 14.56
C GLN A 11 -10.62 12.86 13.84
N PRO A 12 -10.80 13.15 12.53
CA PRO A 12 -11.92 12.60 11.77
C PRO A 12 -11.91 11.07 11.87
N SER A 13 -13.08 10.49 12.15
CA SER A 13 -13.23 9.05 12.29
C SER A 13 -12.81 8.35 10.99
N LEU A 14 -12.04 7.27 11.13
CA LEU A 14 -11.70 6.42 9.99
C LEU A 14 -13.00 5.89 9.37
N PRO A 15 -13.11 5.82 8.04
CA PRO A 15 -14.25 5.22 7.37
C PRO A 15 -14.37 3.80 7.89
N THR A 16 -15.44 3.55 8.62
CA THR A 16 -15.69 2.25 9.23
C THR A 16 -16.14 1.33 8.12
N ILE A 17 -15.37 0.27 7.89
CA ILE A 17 -15.83 -0.81 7.01
C ILE A 17 -16.99 -1.50 7.73
N SER A 18 -18.16 -1.51 7.11
CA SER A 18 -19.27 -2.31 7.61
C SER A 18 -18.92 -3.78 7.45
N ILE A 19 -18.72 -4.47 8.57
CA ILE A 19 -18.43 -5.91 8.62
C ILE A 19 -19.56 -6.71 7.96
N LEU A 20 -20.80 -6.20 8.00
CA LEU A 20 -21.95 -6.80 7.32
C LEU A 20 -21.80 -6.83 5.79
N ALA A 21 -20.98 -5.96 5.21
CA ALA A 21 -20.75 -5.93 3.78
C ALA A 21 -19.79 -7.02 3.29
N PHE A 22 -19.10 -7.71 4.20
CA PHE A 22 -18.13 -8.76 3.89
C PHE A 22 -18.39 -9.99 4.78
N PRO A 23 -19.41 -10.80 4.48
CA PRO A 23 -19.71 -11.98 5.27
C PRO A 23 -18.60 -13.04 5.21
N LEU A 24 -18.51 -13.86 6.28
CA LEU A 24 -17.66 -15.04 6.33
C LEU A 24 -18.11 -16.10 5.30
N PRO A 25 -17.20 -16.98 4.81
CA PRO A 25 -15.83 -17.22 5.28
C PRO A 25 -14.75 -16.43 4.52
N TYR A 26 -13.69 -16.07 5.25
CA TYR A 26 -12.52 -15.42 4.66
C TYR A 26 -11.46 -16.44 4.24
N LEU A 27 -10.76 -16.13 3.14
CA LEU A 27 -9.54 -16.81 2.74
C LEU A 27 -8.38 -16.37 3.62
N GLU A 28 -7.55 -17.34 4.00
CA GLU A 28 -6.22 -17.06 4.57
C GLU A 28 -5.21 -16.80 3.45
N SER A 29 -4.31 -15.85 3.68
CA SER A 29 -3.15 -15.60 2.81
C SER A 29 -2.23 -16.83 2.85
N ARG A 30 -1.89 -17.40 1.68
CA ARG A 30 -1.13 -18.66 1.57
C ARG A 30 0.29 -18.48 1.01
N THR A 31 0.72 -17.25 0.78
CA THR A 31 2.00 -17.01 0.09
C THR A 31 3.21 -17.34 0.96
N SER A 32 4.07 -18.24 0.46
CA SER A 32 5.44 -18.40 0.94
C SER A 32 6.27 -17.20 0.45
N LEU A 33 6.37 -16.18 1.29
CA LEU A 33 7.15 -14.99 0.97
C LEU A 33 8.64 -15.25 1.19
N SER A 34 9.48 -14.62 0.37
CA SER A 34 10.92 -14.60 0.61
C SER A 34 11.20 -14.06 2.01
N PRO A 35 12.11 -14.69 2.79
CA PRO A 35 12.49 -14.24 4.13
C PRO A 35 12.95 -12.79 4.17
N LEU A 36 13.48 -12.28 3.05
CA LEU A 36 14.00 -10.93 2.91
C LEU A 36 12.92 -9.90 2.54
N THR A 37 11.99 -10.28 1.67
CA THR A 37 11.04 -9.35 1.06
C THR A 37 10.02 -8.82 2.06
N LEU A 38 9.50 -9.67 2.95
CA LEU A 38 8.49 -9.25 3.92
C LEU A 38 9.04 -8.24 4.94
N PRO A 39 10.18 -8.48 5.63
CA PRO A 39 10.76 -7.49 6.54
C PRO A 39 11.13 -6.18 5.84
N PHE A 40 11.71 -6.27 4.64
CA PHE A 40 12.08 -5.11 3.84
C PHE A 40 10.86 -4.24 3.49
N LEU A 41 9.81 -4.83 2.91
CA LEU A 41 8.60 -4.08 2.56
C LEU A 41 7.81 -3.61 3.78
N SER A 42 7.82 -4.38 4.88
CA SER A 42 7.21 -3.95 6.14
C SER A 42 7.84 -2.66 6.63
N ARG A 43 9.18 -2.58 6.56
CA ARG A 43 9.91 -1.38 6.94
C ARG A 43 9.60 -0.20 6.03
N ILE A 44 9.57 -0.43 4.72
CA ILE A 44 9.24 0.59 3.74
C ILE A 44 7.82 1.14 3.95
N PHE A 45 6.82 0.28 4.07
CA PHE A 45 5.44 0.71 4.29
C PHE A 45 5.26 1.41 5.63
N LEU A 46 6.01 1.01 6.66
CA LEU A 46 6.02 1.71 7.95
C LEU A 46 6.55 3.15 7.80
N ASP A 47 7.70 3.32 7.15
CA ASP A 47 8.29 4.64 6.90
C ASP A 47 7.37 5.49 6.01
N PHE A 48 6.80 4.91 4.95
CA PHE A 48 5.83 5.56 4.08
C PHE A 48 4.57 6.01 4.84
N ASN A 49 4.00 5.13 5.67
CA ASN A 49 2.87 5.45 6.55
C ASN A 49 3.19 6.62 7.50
N HIS A 50 4.40 6.63 8.06
CA HIS A 50 4.83 7.67 8.99
C HIS A 50 5.07 9.01 8.30
N GLN A 51 5.77 9.03 7.17
CA GLN A 51 6.08 10.26 6.41
C GLN A 51 4.79 10.95 5.94
N TRP A 52 3.85 10.15 5.42
CA TRP A 52 2.60 10.63 4.84
C TRP A 52 1.41 10.59 5.81
N ARG A 53 1.66 10.40 7.11
CA ARG A 53 0.62 10.29 8.14
C ARG A 53 -0.36 11.46 8.14
N HIS A 54 0.14 12.66 7.83
CA HIS A 54 -0.64 13.88 7.78
C HIS A 54 -1.55 13.95 6.55
N ILE A 55 -1.36 13.11 5.53
CA ILE A 55 -2.31 12.92 4.42
C ILE A 55 -3.25 11.77 4.76
N PHE A 56 -2.71 10.63 5.22
CA PHE A 56 -3.51 9.42 5.48
C PHE A 56 -4.59 9.61 6.54
N ARG A 57 -4.39 10.51 7.51
CA ARG A 57 -5.37 10.85 8.55
C ARG A 57 -6.56 11.66 8.04
N TRP A 58 -6.50 12.21 6.83
CA TRP A 58 -7.52 13.12 6.30
C TRP A 58 -8.22 12.54 5.07
N ILE A 59 -9.38 13.11 4.75
CA ILE A 59 -10.04 12.89 3.46
C ILE A 59 -9.19 13.59 2.40
N TYR A 60 -8.86 12.89 1.33
CA TYR A 60 -8.05 13.42 0.24
C TYR A 60 -8.77 13.26 -1.10
N ALA A 61 -8.48 14.18 -2.03
CA ALA A 61 -9.05 14.18 -3.38
C ALA A 61 -8.68 12.90 -4.15
N ASP A 62 -9.47 12.57 -5.18
CA ASP A 62 -9.20 11.39 -6.02
C ASP A 62 -7.80 11.44 -6.64
N SER A 63 -7.35 12.60 -7.13
CA SER A 63 -6.01 12.76 -7.68
C SER A 63 -4.89 12.37 -6.69
N THR A 64 -5.03 12.74 -5.41
CA THR A 64 -4.11 12.32 -4.35
C THR A 64 -4.21 10.83 -4.07
N PHE A 65 -5.44 10.29 -4.02
CA PHE A 65 -5.68 8.85 -3.87
C PHE A 65 -4.98 8.04 -4.99
N ARG A 66 -5.09 8.47 -6.25
CA ARG A 66 -4.46 7.80 -7.40
C ARG A 66 -2.93 7.80 -7.30
N LYS A 67 -2.33 8.93 -6.92
CA LYS A 67 -0.88 9.05 -6.72
C LYS A 67 -0.38 8.16 -5.57
N LEU A 68 -1.08 8.18 -4.44
CA LEU A 68 -0.78 7.31 -3.29
C LEU A 68 -0.89 5.83 -3.66
N SER A 69 -1.96 5.46 -4.36
CA SER A 69 -2.20 4.09 -4.81
C SER A 69 -1.11 3.62 -5.76
N TYR A 70 -0.72 4.46 -6.73
CA TYR A 70 0.37 4.15 -7.63
C TYR A 70 1.69 3.93 -6.87
N ALA A 71 2.03 4.81 -5.93
CA ALA A 71 3.23 4.65 -5.11
C ALA A 71 3.22 3.35 -4.31
N ILE A 72 2.08 2.96 -3.73
CA ILE A 72 1.90 1.69 -3.02
C ILE A 72 2.16 0.50 -3.93
N LEU A 73 1.59 0.51 -5.14
CA LEU A 73 1.77 -0.57 -6.11
C LEU A 73 3.25 -0.68 -6.53
N GLN A 74 3.90 0.45 -6.80
CA GLN A 74 5.31 0.53 -7.17
C GLN A 74 6.23 0.01 -6.05
N ILE A 75 5.94 0.36 -4.80
CA ILE A 75 6.61 -0.21 -3.63
C ILE A 75 6.41 -1.73 -3.57
N ALA A 76 5.16 -2.20 -3.64
CA ALA A 76 4.82 -3.61 -3.52
C ALA A 76 5.42 -4.49 -4.63
N LEU A 77 5.48 -3.95 -5.85
CA LEU A 77 6.10 -4.59 -7.01
C LEU A 77 7.63 -4.50 -7.00
N LEU A 78 8.22 -3.80 -6.02
CA LEU A 78 9.65 -3.47 -5.97
C LEU A 78 10.11 -2.77 -7.26
N ASP A 79 9.26 -1.90 -7.81
CA ASP A 79 9.50 -1.19 -9.08
C ASP A 79 9.83 0.30 -8.87
N PHE A 80 10.44 0.65 -7.74
CA PHE A 80 10.83 2.02 -7.43
C PHE A 80 12.33 2.30 -7.69
N ARG A 81 12.72 3.58 -7.66
CA ARG A 81 14.12 4.00 -7.59
C ARG A 81 14.43 4.55 -6.20
N ILE A 82 15.63 4.27 -5.71
CA ILE A 82 16.15 4.90 -4.52
C ILE A 82 16.92 6.13 -4.98
N VAL A 83 16.47 7.30 -4.53
CA VAL A 83 17.15 8.56 -4.76
C VAL A 83 17.52 9.12 -3.40
N GLU A 84 18.77 9.53 -3.24
CA GLU A 84 19.20 10.26 -2.05
C GLU A 84 18.66 11.69 -2.15
N ASP A 85 17.87 12.10 -1.17
CA ASP A 85 17.36 13.46 -1.13
C ASP A 85 18.39 14.40 -0.51
N ALA A 86 19.24 14.96 -1.37
CA ALA A 86 20.21 16.00 -1.00
C ALA A 86 19.53 17.31 -0.53
N SER A 87 18.24 17.51 -0.81
CA SER A 87 17.51 18.76 -0.50
C SER A 87 17.22 18.92 1.00
N ARG A 88 17.41 17.87 1.81
CA ARG A 88 17.19 17.92 3.26
C ARG A 88 18.06 18.95 3.99
N TRP A 89 19.25 19.26 3.45
CA TRP A 89 20.10 20.33 3.97
C TRP A 89 19.59 21.73 3.58
N ASN A 90 18.81 21.83 2.50
CA ASN A 90 18.30 23.08 1.94
C ASN A 90 16.87 23.42 2.41
N HIS A 91 16.08 22.43 2.83
CA HIS A 91 14.74 22.63 3.38
C HIS A 91 14.76 22.60 4.91
N LYS A 92 15.26 23.67 5.53
CA LYS A 92 14.87 24.06 6.90
C LYS A 92 13.41 24.52 6.86
N SER A 93 12.48 23.64 6.53
CA SER A 93 11.07 23.98 6.67
C SER A 93 10.80 24.17 8.17
N LEU A 94 10.09 25.24 8.54
CA LEU A 94 9.68 25.51 9.93
C LEU A 94 8.87 24.34 10.55
N TRP A 95 8.43 23.38 9.75
CA TRP A 95 7.54 22.28 10.10
C TRP A 95 8.27 20.94 10.30
N GLY A 96 9.61 20.93 10.22
CA GLY A 96 10.43 19.75 10.49
C GLY A 96 10.61 18.81 9.29
N ALA A 97 11.00 17.56 9.57
CA ALA A 97 11.36 16.55 8.56
C ALA A 97 10.15 15.87 7.86
N TYR A 98 8.97 16.51 7.89
CA TYR A 98 7.75 15.96 7.27
C TYR A 98 7.58 16.53 5.87
N VAL A 99 7.23 15.68 4.92
CA VAL A 99 6.90 16.11 3.56
C VAL A 99 5.62 16.93 3.63
N ASN A 100 5.57 18.10 2.99
CA ASN A 100 4.35 18.91 2.95
C ASN A 100 3.31 18.24 2.03
N ALA A 101 2.01 18.38 2.34
CA ALA A 101 0.93 17.89 1.47
C ALA A 101 0.99 18.49 0.04
N HIS A 102 1.52 19.70 -0.12
CA HIS A 102 1.76 20.33 -1.43
C HIS A 102 3.06 19.86 -2.10
N GLN A 103 3.90 19.13 -1.38
CA GLN A 103 5.14 18.52 -1.85
C GLN A 103 4.95 17.01 -2.10
N LEU A 104 3.75 16.59 -2.53
CA LEU A 104 3.63 15.32 -3.22
C LEU A 104 4.69 15.34 -4.33
N PRO A 105 5.62 14.37 -4.37
CA PRO A 105 6.57 14.33 -5.46
C PRO A 105 5.80 14.21 -6.78
N PRO A 106 6.47 14.41 -7.93
CA PRO A 106 5.85 14.29 -9.25
C PRO A 106 5.54 12.83 -9.59
N TRP A 107 4.89 12.10 -8.67
CA TRP A 107 4.41 10.75 -8.87
C TRP A 107 3.34 10.77 -9.95
N GLN A 108 3.51 9.85 -10.89
CA GLN A 108 2.48 9.48 -11.83
C GLN A 108 1.25 8.98 -11.05
N ALA A 109 0.07 9.32 -11.57
CA ALA A 109 -1.18 8.81 -11.04
C ALA A 109 -1.60 7.59 -11.86
N CYS A 110 -2.27 6.61 -11.24
CA CYS A 110 -3.02 5.62 -12.02
C CYS A 110 -4.16 6.34 -12.75
N GLU A 111 -4.16 6.29 -14.08
CA GLU A 111 -5.25 6.81 -14.91
C GLU A 111 -6.51 5.95 -14.70
N ASP A 112 -6.36 4.64 -14.78
CA ASP A 112 -7.46 3.68 -14.62
C ASP A 112 -7.63 3.21 -13.17
N SER A 113 -8.88 3.02 -12.73
CA SER A 113 -9.21 2.39 -11.43
C SER A 113 -9.32 0.88 -11.52
N PHE A 114 -9.36 0.33 -12.73
CA PHE A 114 -9.49 -1.11 -12.96
C PHE A 114 -8.54 -1.50 -14.08
N PHE A 115 -7.47 -2.21 -13.74
CA PHE A 115 -6.44 -2.61 -14.71
C PHE A 115 -5.80 -3.93 -14.28
N ARG A 116 -4.90 -4.47 -15.11
CA ARG A 116 -4.27 -5.76 -14.86
C ARG A 116 -2.78 -5.61 -14.58
N VAL A 117 -2.30 -6.29 -13.54
CA VAL A 117 -0.88 -6.42 -13.19
C VAL A 117 -0.54 -7.91 -13.16
N GLY A 118 0.22 -8.39 -14.15
CA GLY A 118 0.51 -9.82 -14.29
C GLY A 118 -0.78 -10.64 -14.48
N ASN A 119 -1.07 -11.54 -13.53
CA ASN A 119 -2.28 -12.36 -13.50
C ASN A 119 -3.36 -11.87 -12.51
N THR A 120 -3.20 -10.67 -11.97
CA THR A 120 -4.16 -10.08 -11.02
C THR A 120 -4.78 -8.82 -11.59
N PHE A 121 -6.10 -8.71 -11.48
CA PHE A 121 -6.81 -7.45 -11.70
C PHE A 121 -6.70 -6.58 -10.46
N VAL A 122 -6.26 -5.34 -10.61
CA VAL A 122 -6.15 -4.35 -9.54
C VAL A 122 -7.33 -3.40 -9.63
N VAL A 123 -8.00 -3.19 -8.49
CA VAL A 123 -9.13 -2.27 -8.36
C VAL A 123 -8.80 -1.20 -7.32
N LEU A 124 -8.76 0.05 -7.77
CA LEU A 124 -8.50 1.22 -6.94
C LEU A 124 -9.81 1.93 -6.65
N ASP A 125 -10.25 1.90 -5.39
CA ASP A 125 -11.37 2.71 -4.92
C ASP A 125 -11.17 3.05 -3.44
N GLN A 126 -11.48 4.28 -3.04
CA GLN A 126 -11.45 4.70 -1.63
C GLN A 126 -12.43 3.91 -0.75
N GLY A 127 -13.46 3.30 -1.33
CA GLY A 127 -14.44 2.45 -0.66
C GLY A 127 -14.40 1.01 -1.20
N LEU A 128 -13.98 0.06 -0.34
CA LEU A 128 -13.87 -1.35 -0.71
C LEU A 128 -15.18 -1.99 -1.19
N GLN A 129 -16.34 -1.49 -0.74
CA GLN A 129 -17.64 -1.97 -1.20
C GLN A 129 -17.88 -1.69 -2.68
N ARG A 130 -17.50 -0.49 -3.16
CA ARG A 130 -17.59 -0.16 -4.58
C ARG A 130 -16.59 -0.97 -5.41
N ALA A 131 -15.38 -1.13 -4.89
CA ALA A 131 -14.39 -2.01 -5.52
C ALA A 131 -14.90 -3.46 -5.64
N MET A 132 -15.56 -3.98 -4.60
CA MET A 132 -16.15 -5.32 -4.63
C MET A 132 -17.27 -5.43 -5.67
N ALA A 133 -18.16 -4.43 -5.78
CA ALA A 133 -19.21 -4.42 -6.79
C ALA A 133 -18.64 -4.46 -8.22
N ILE A 134 -17.53 -3.76 -8.48
CA ILE A 134 -16.82 -3.82 -9.77
C ILE A 134 -16.28 -5.23 -10.03
N VAL A 135 -15.68 -5.86 -9.01
CA VAL A 135 -15.15 -7.23 -9.11
C VAL A 135 -16.25 -8.25 -9.34
N GLU A 136 -17.38 -8.15 -8.63
CA GLU A 136 -18.55 -9.01 -8.82
C GLU A 136 -19.10 -8.91 -10.22
N GLN A 137 -19.22 -7.70 -10.75
CA GLN A 137 -19.70 -7.49 -12.11
C GLN A 137 -18.74 -8.10 -13.13
N HIS A 138 -17.45 -7.78 -13.03
CA HIS A 138 -16.43 -8.32 -13.93
C HIS A 138 -16.32 -9.85 -13.83
N ALA A 139 -16.44 -10.42 -12.64
CA ALA A 139 -16.42 -11.86 -12.44
C ALA A 139 -17.60 -12.54 -13.14
N LYS A 140 -18.81 -11.95 -13.08
CA LYS A 140 -20.00 -12.46 -13.79
C LYS A 140 -19.83 -12.42 -15.30
N ASP A 141 -19.33 -11.30 -15.83
CA ASP A 141 -19.13 -11.12 -17.26
C ASP A 141 -18.12 -12.11 -17.85
N ASN A 142 -17.09 -12.49 -17.08
CA ASN A 142 -16.12 -13.49 -17.49
C ASN A 142 -16.64 -14.95 -17.46
N ILE A 143 -17.72 -15.24 -16.72
CA ILE A 143 -18.36 -16.58 -16.79
C ILE A 143 -18.96 -16.80 -18.18
N THR A 144 -19.51 -15.73 -18.77
CA THR A 144 -20.20 -15.78 -20.07
C THR A 144 -19.23 -16.05 -21.22
N HIS A 145 -17.94 -15.72 -21.04
CA HIS A 145 -16.89 -15.93 -22.03
C HIS A 145 -15.72 -16.73 -21.41
N PRO A 146 -15.90 -18.03 -21.14
CA PRO A 146 -14.86 -18.82 -20.53
C PRO A 146 -13.69 -19.01 -21.50
N SER A 147 -12.48 -18.58 -21.10
CA SER A 147 -11.25 -19.00 -21.77
C SER A 147 -10.90 -20.43 -21.32
N ASP A 148 -10.47 -21.31 -22.22
CA ASP A 148 -10.30 -22.75 -21.99
C ASP A 148 -9.25 -23.17 -20.92
N GLU A 149 -8.44 -22.25 -20.38
CA GLU A 149 -7.43 -22.55 -19.36
C GLU A 149 -7.58 -21.68 -18.10
N GLN A 150 -8.65 -21.88 -17.31
CA GLN A 150 -8.96 -20.97 -16.20
C GLN A 150 -8.30 -21.35 -14.87
N GLN A 151 -7.07 -20.86 -14.67
CA GLN A 151 -6.62 -20.54 -13.32
C GLN A 151 -7.63 -19.57 -12.67
N PRO A 152 -7.88 -19.66 -11.34
CA PRO A 152 -8.80 -18.74 -10.67
C PRO A 152 -8.34 -17.29 -10.87
N THR A 153 -9.26 -16.43 -11.31
CA THR A 153 -8.94 -15.03 -11.57
C THR A 153 -8.74 -14.31 -10.24
N LYS A 154 -7.60 -13.65 -10.08
CA LYS A 154 -7.27 -12.90 -8.86
C LYS A 154 -7.65 -11.43 -9.01
N TYR A 155 -8.16 -10.85 -7.92
CA TYR A 155 -8.50 -9.45 -7.83
C TYR A 155 -7.88 -8.84 -6.56
N PHE A 156 -7.08 -7.80 -6.71
CA PHE A 156 -6.49 -7.05 -5.60
C PHE A 156 -7.19 -5.70 -5.47
N LEU A 157 -7.85 -5.47 -4.34
CA LEU A 157 -8.60 -4.25 -4.07
C LEU A 157 -7.78 -3.38 -3.12
N LEU A 158 -7.54 -2.13 -3.50
CA LEU A 158 -6.73 -1.17 -2.75
C LEU A 158 -7.50 0.13 -2.53
N SER A 159 -7.66 0.49 -1.26
CA SER A 159 -8.25 1.77 -0.83
C SER A 159 -7.25 2.69 -0.13
N VAL A 160 -5.94 2.39 -0.22
CA VAL A 160 -4.84 2.92 0.61
C VAL A 160 -4.98 2.54 2.08
N ARG A 161 -6.14 2.79 2.70
CA ARG A 161 -6.40 2.50 4.12
C ARG A 161 -6.66 1.03 4.39
N HIS A 162 -7.18 0.30 3.41
CA HIS A 162 -7.44 -1.13 3.50
C HIS A 162 -7.07 -1.82 2.20
N VAL A 163 -6.72 -3.10 2.34
CA VAL A 163 -6.44 -4.02 1.23
C VAL A 163 -7.28 -5.28 1.37
N MET A 164 -7.57 -5.90 0.23
CA MET A 164 -8.34 -7.13 0.16
C MET A 164 -7.96 -7.91 -1.10
N LEU A 165 -7.87 -9.22 -0.99
CA LEU A 165 -7.62 -10.11 -2.13
C LEU A 165 -8.85 -10.99 -2.35
N CYS A 166 -9.33 -11.01 -3.59
CA CYS A 166 -10.43 -11.86 -4.02
C CYS A 166 -9.95 -12.84 -5.09
N ARG A 167 -10.62 -13.99 -5.18
CA ARG A 167 -10.42 -15.02 -6.18
C ARG A 167 -11.78 -15.45 -6.72
N ALA A 168 -11.96 -15.34 -8.02
CA ALA A 168 -13.10 -15.92 -8.71
C ALA A 168 -12.79 -17.37 -9.07
N GLY A 169 -13.58 -18.30 -8.52
CA GLY A 169 -13.55 -19.70 -8.88
C GLY A 169 -14.39 -20.01 -10.12
N LYS A 170 -14.50 -21.32 -10.43
CA LYS A 170 -15.40 -21.80 -11.48
C LYS A 170 -16.85 -21.43 -11.11
N GLY A 171 -17.60 -20.89 -12.08
CA GLY A 171 -18.97 -20.42 -11.86
C GLY A 171 -19.09 -19.04 -11.23
N GLY A 172 -17.99 -18.26 -11.15
CA GLY A 172 -17.99 -16.87 -10.72
C GLY A 172 -18.22 -16.65 -9.22
N VAL A 173 -18.21 -17.72 -8.43
CA VAL A 173 -18.22 -17.61 -6.97
C VAL A 173 -16.93 -16.94 -6.51
N LEU A 174 -17.07 -15.81 -5.84
CA LEU A 174 -15.96 -15.08 -5.26
C LEU A 174 -15.64 -15.60 -3.87
N SER A 175 -14.35 -15.75 -3.62
CA SER A 175 -13.78 -16.02 -2.31
C SER A 175 -12.79 -14.90 -2.00
N TYR A 176 -12.74 -14.42 -0.76
CA TYR A 176 -11.94 -13.24 -0.44
C TYR A 176 -11.36 -13.23 0.96
N THR A 177 -10.26 -12.51 1.15
CA THR A 177 -9.64 -12.28 2.46
C THR A 177 -10.46 -11.26 3.26
N GLN A 178 -10.25 -11.21 4.57
CA GLN A 178 -10.82 -10.14 5.38
C GLN A 178 -10.30 -8.78 4.91
N PRO A 179 -11.14 -7.73 4.81
CA PRO A 179 -10.67 -6.36 4.62
C PRO A 179 -9.69 -5.99 5.73
N THR A 180 -8.43 -5.76 5.38
CA THR A 180 -7.35 -5.61 6.37
C THR A 180 -6.82 -4.18 6.38
N PRO A 181 -6.72 -3.53 7.55
CA PRO A 181 -6.13 -2.19 7.66
C PRO A 181 -4.68 -2.14 7.16
N PHE A 182 -4.37 -1.10 6.40
CA PHE A 182 -3.10 -0.93 5.72
C PHE A 182 -2.41 0.41 6.06
N LEU A 183 -2.69 1.52 5.34
CA LEU A 183 -2.05 2.82 5.58
C LEU A 183 -3.07 3.85 6.08
N ASN A 184 -3.11 4.07 7.40
CA ASN A 184 -4.04 5.01 8.04
C ASN A 184 -3.35 6.21 8.72
N GLY A 185 -2.01 6.26 8.71
CA GLY A 185 -1.20 7.30 9.34
C GLY A 185 -1.22 7.30 10.87
N VAL A 186 -1.85 6.32 11.51
CA VAL A 186 -1.93 6.19 12.98
C VAL A 186 -1.20 4.94 13.42
N ASP A 187 -1.64 3.79 12.92
CA ASP A 187 -1.12 2.48 13.29
C ASP A 187 -0.05 2.04 12.31
N ALA A 188 0.85 1.17 12.76
CA ALA A 188 1.77 0.49 11.87
C ALA A 188 0.97 -0.39 10.88
N PRO A 189 1.38 -0.48 9.60
CA PRO A 189 0.74 -1.38 8.65
C PRO A 189 0.76 -2.81 9.16
N SER A 190 -0.38 -3.48 9.13
CA SER A 190 -0.45 -4.86 9.63
C SER A 190 0.39 -5.80 8.76
N PRO A 191 1.11 -6.77 9.37
CA PRO A 191 1.84 -7.77 8.60
C PRO A 191 0.95 -8.53 7.62
N GLU A 192 -0.31 -8.74 7.99
CA GLU A 192 -1.29 -9.40 7.13
C GLU A 192 -1.66 -8.57 5.90
N ALA A 193 -1.86 -7.25 6.03
CA ALA A 193 -2.10 -6.39 4.88
C ALA A 193 -0.91 -6.40 3.91
N ILE A 194 0.32 -6.43 4.42
CA ILE A 194 1.53 -6.51 3.59
C ILE A 194 1.58 -7.87 2.88
N LYS A 195 1.25 -8.98 3.56
CA LYS A 195 1.15 -10.31 2.94
C LYS A 195 0.09 -10.35 1.84
N ILE A 196 -1.11 -9.84 2.11
CA ILE A 196 -2.21 -9.75 1.14
C ILE A 196 -1.77 -8.95 -0.10
N THR A 197 -1.08 -7.82 0.12
CA THR A 197 -0.54 -6.97 -0.94
C THR A 197 0.49 -7.72 -1.79
N LEU A 198 1.42 -8.41 -1.14
CA LEU A 198 2.44 -9.20 -1.82
C LEU A 198 1.83 -10.38 -2.57
N GLU A 199 0.87 -11.09 -1.98
CA GLU A 199 0.18 -12.20 -2.61
C GLU A 199 -0.62 -11.77 -3.84
N GLY A 200 -1.32 -10.63 -3.72
CA GLY A 200 -2.12 -10.07 -4.81
C GLY A 200 -1.25 -9.62 -5.98
N LEU A 201 -0.06 -9.08 -5.71
CA LEU A 201 0.81 -8.50 -6.73
C LEU A 201 2.00 -9.41 -7.10
N SER A 202 2.03 -10.64 -6.58
CA SER A 202 3.10 -11.58 -6.90
C SER A 202 3.08 -11.95 -8.39
N PRO A 203 4.20 -11.80 -9.11
CA PRO A 203 4.27 -12.19 -10.51
C PRO A 203 4.04 -13.71 -10.64
N PRO A 204 3.44 -14.18 -11.74
CA PRO A 204 3.19 -15.61 -11.97
C PRO A 204 4.48 -16.45 -12.04
N TYR A 205 5.61 -15.80 -12.33
CA TYR A 205 6.93 -16.43 -12.31
C TYR A 205 7.87 -15.59 -11.44
N PRO A 206 8.71 -16.21 -10.59
CA PRO A 206 9.69 -15.46 -9.82
C PRO A 206 10.65 -14.77 -10.80
N HIS A 207 10.61 -13.43 -10.83
CA HIS A 207 11.64 -12.66 -11.51
C HIS A 207 12.98 -12.97 -10.84
N LYS A 208 13.93 -13.50 -11.61
CA LYS A 208 15.28 -13.83 -11.11
C LYS A 208 16.02 -12.61 -10.55
N ILE A 209 15.61 -11.40 -10.91
CA ILE A 209 16.21 -10.14 -10.48
C ILE A 209 15.08 -9.11 -10.32
N THR A 210 14.76 -8.74 -9.09
CA THR A 210 13.91 -7.58 -8.77
C THR A 210 14.79 -6.35 -8.52
N LYS A 211 14.25 -5.11 -8.54
CA LYS A 211 15.08 -3.94 -8.21
C LYS A 211 15.66 -3.98 -6.81
N LEU A 212 15.07 -4.76 -5.89
CA LEU A 212 15.68 -5.06 -4.59
C LEU A 212 17.10 -5.62 -4.77
N HIS A 213 17.33 -6.50 -5.74
CA HIS A 213 18.66 -7.06 -6.03
C HIS A 213 19.64 -6.03 -6.61
N GLN A 214 19.15 -4.88 -7.07
CA GLN A 214 19.95 -3.77 -7.56
C GLN A 214 20.26 -2.76 -6.45
N VAL A 215 19.61 -2.88 -5.29
CA VAL A 215 19.93 -2.08 -4.11
C VAL A 215 21.25 -2.60 -3.53
N PRO A 216 22.26 -1.74 -3.27
CA PRO A 216 23.49 -2.16 -2.61
C PRO A 216 23.19 -2.90 -1.31
N ILE A 217 23.91 -4.01 -1.06
CA ILE A 217 23.62 -4.90 0.07
C ILE A 217 23.70 -4.16 1.41
N GLU A 218 24.56 -3.15 1.52
CA GLU A 218 24.72 -2.31 2.70
C GLU A 218 23.43 -1.53 3.02
N ILE A 219 22.69 -1.12 2.00
CA ILE A 219 21.41 -0.42 2.17
C ILE A 219 20.32 -1.43 2.55
N GLN A 220 20.33 -2.62 1.96
CA GLN A 220 19.41 -3.69 2.33
C GLN A 220 19.62 -4.09 3.80
N ASP A 221 20.85 -4.39 4.20
CA ASP A 221 21.21 -4.82 5.55
C ASP A 221 20.83 -3.76 6.59
N ARG A 222 21.07 -2.47 6.31
CA ARG A 222 20.62 -1.39 7.21
C ARG A 222 19.11 -1.34 7.34
N ILE A 223 18.37 -1.48 6.24
CA ILE A 223 16.90 -1.51 6.28
C ILE A 223 16.42 -2.70 7.14
N LEU A 224 17.07 -3.87 7.02
CA LEU A 224 16.74 -5.07 7.79
C LEU A 224 17.14 -4.97 9.27
N GLU A 225 18.31 -4.41 9.57
CA GLU A 225 18.78 -4.14 10.93
C GLU A 225 17.73 -3.31 11.67
N HIS A 226 17.22 -2.25 11.03
CA HIS A 226 16.16 -1.42 11.60
C HIS A 226 14.75 -2.02 11.52
N ALA A 227 14.53 -3.06 10.72
CA ALA A 227 13.30 -3.85 10.79
C ALA A 227 13.31 -4.77 12.02
N SER A 228 14.49 -5.19 12.47
CA SER A 228 14.67 -6.03 13.67
C SER A 228 14.56 -5.24 14.99
N GLU A 229 14.88 -3.94 14.96
CA GLU A 229 14.74 -3.03 16.11
C GLU A 229 13.27 -2.65 16.36
N ARG A 230 12.62 -3.41 17.24
CA ARG A 230 11.22 -3.27 17.63
C ARG A 230 10.99 -2.08 18.59
N SER A 231 11.31 -0.83 18.22
CA SER A 231 10.84 0.32 19.01
C SER A 231 10.73 1.64 18.22
N GLY A 232 9.73 2.44 18.61
CA GLY A 232 9.17 3.54 17.82
C GLY A 232 9.90 4.88 17.88
N ILE A 233 9.47 5.79 16.99
CA ILE A 233 9.83 7.21 16.82
C ILE A 233 11.33 7.49 16.54
N SER A 234 12.25 6.83 17.23
CA SER A 234 13.71 6.91 17.01
C SER A 234 14.16 6.20 15.73
N THR A 235 13.44 5.17 15.29
CA THR A 235 13.77 4.40 14.09
C THR A 235 13.21 5.02 12.81
N ALA A 236 12.06 5.69 12.84
CA ALA A 236 11.60 6.55 11.73
C ALA A 236 12.57 7.73 11.47
N ARG A 237 13.44 8.05 12.44
CA ARG A 237 14.54 9.01 12.26
C ARG A 237 15.73 8.44 11.51
N VAL A 238 15.79 7.15 11.18
CA VAL A 238 16.92 6.60 10.39
C VAL A 238 16.71 6.87 8.90
N SER A 239 15.51 6.66 8.37
CA SER A 239 15.12 7.23 7.06
C SER A 239 15.35 8.75 7.06
N SER A 240 15.11 9.40 8.20
CA SER A 240 15.45 10.80 8.50
C SER A 240 16.87 11.04 9.08
N ARG A 241 17.87 10.18 8.98
CA ARG A 241 19.27 10.48 9.41
C ARG A 241 20.24 10.28 8.28
N PHE A 242 19.86 9.43 7.32
CA PHE A 242 20.68 9.06 6.18
C PHE A 242 20.23 9.69 4.85
N GLY A 243 19.31 10.65 4.86
CA GLY A 243 18.75 11.19 3.59
C GLY A 243 17.99 10.14 2.78
N LEU A 244 17.72 8.96 3.38
CA LEU A 244 16.82 7.93 2.89
C LEU A 244 15.37 8.38 3.13
N ALA A 245 15.03 9.56 2.61
CA ALA A 245 13.67 9.86 2.16
C ALA A 245 13.43 9.04 0.88
N VAL A 246 13.48 7.72 1.01
CA VAL A 246 12.97 6.84 -0.03
C VAL A 246 11.45 7.10 0.00
N PHE A 247 10.75 7.48 -1.07
CA PHE A 247 10.80 7.01 -2.45
C PHE A 247 10.35 8.14 -3.40
N LEU A 248 11.20 8.58 -4.33
CA LEU A 248 10.72 9.19 -5.56
C LEU A 248 10.32 8.04 -6.49
N VAL A 249 9.03 7.69 -6.46
CA VAL A 249 8.42 6.86 -7.50
C VAL A 249 8.34 7.72 -8.77
N GLU A 250 9.43 7.81 -9.51
CA GLU A 250 9.37 8.16 -10.92
C GLU A 250 8.96 6.91 -11.69
N GLY A 251 7.68 6.86 -12.06
CA GLY A 251 7.23 6.01 -13.16
C GLY A 251 7.89 6.52 -14.45
N LYS A 252 8.34 5.60 -15.30
CA LYS A 252 8.80 5.94 -16.65
C LYS A 252 7.65 6.47 -17.50
#